data_AF-A0A522PQV6-F1
#
_entry.id   AF-A0A522PQV6-F1
#
_cell.length_a   1.000
_cell.length_b   1.000
_cell.length_c   1.000
_cell.angle_alpha   90.00
_cell.angle_beta   90.00
_cell.angle_gamma   90.00
#
_symmetry.space_group_name_H-M   'P 1'
#
loop_
_entity.id
_entity.type
_entity.pdbx_description
1 polymer ?
#
loop_
_entity_poly.entity_id
_entity_poly.type
_entity_poly.pdbx_seq_one_letter_code
_entity_poly.pdbx_strand_id
1 'polypeptide(L)'
;MDPSSLHTAGWRNRALGFAAATLILAGTAGIVMAASPAPASPAGPAARPTAATTSPATPNPIASPSATNRVTGPATTGPATTDQRPAACATQRQAAKAEPTVATLRALGDCELARRFTTLDRLTAGIGQAKTLTDTHRAALLAIIARTRTGLTALRSTIDADATVAALRADLPKIAQDYRVYLLVAPQVRLTRAADAGAAAVTRLNAVAERLQARIDRQRAAGKDVTAAQAALADLERNTALAAAQVGPVAGHVLPLLPADWNDGTAKPILVAARGSIKTARAELQAARKDAQACRSDLR
;
A
#
# COMPACT_ATOMS: atom_id res chain seq x y z
N MET A 1 -14.11 54.46 -40.85
CA MET A 1 -14.88 53.20 -40.96
C MET A 1 -14.66 52.48 -39.65
N ASP A 2 -15.62 52.68 -38.75
CA ASP A 2 -15.72 52.17 -37.38
C ASP A 2 -16.98 51.24 -37.34
N PRO A 3 -17.40 50.66 -36.21
CA PRO A 3 -17.02 49.36 -35.63
C PRO A 3 -18.23 48.39 -35.53
N SER A 4 -18.12 47.31 -34.74
CA SER A 4 -19.21 46.64 -33.96
C SER A 4 -19.66 45.24 -34.41
N SER A 5 -19.46 44.25 -33.51
CA SER A 5 -20.49 43.33 -32.94
C SER A 5 -19.78 42.28 -32.05
N LEU A 6 -19.63 42.49 -30.74
CA LEU A 6 -20.58 42.16 -29.66
C LEU A 6 -21.15 40.73 -29.72
N HIS A 7 -20.68 39.87 -28.80
CA HIS A 7 -21.55 38.92 -28.12
C HIS A 7 -21.09 38.69 -26.67
N THR A 8 -21.73 39.44 -25.77
CA THR A 8 -21.87 39.14 -24.35
C THR A 8 -23.14 38.31 -24.14
N ALA A 9 -23.02 37.17 -23.47
CA ALA A 9 -24.10 36.46 -22.75
C ALA A 9 -23.39 35.47 -21.81
N GLY A 10 -23.48 35.52 -20.48
CA GLY A 10 -24.63 35.87 -19.67
C GLY A 10 -25.36 34.59 -19.29
N TRP A 11 -24.78 33.75 -18.41
CA TRP A 11 -25.51 32.65 -17.76
C TRP A 11 -25.53 32.85 -16.25
N ARG A 12 -26.70 33.29 -15.80
CA ARG A 12 -27.13 33.48 -14.42
C ARG A 12 -27.52 32.13 -13.82
N ASN A 13 -27.39 32.06 -12.49
CA ASN A 13 -28.28 31.36 -11.55
C ASN A 13 -28.75 29.95 -11.89
N ARG A 14 -28.17 28.97 -11.18
CA ARG A 14 -28.96 27.87 -10.62
C ARG A 14 -28.70 27.75 -9.13
N ALA A 15 -29.55 28.43 -8.38
CA ALA A 15 -29.96 28.00 -7.05
C ALA A 15 -30.65 26.63 -7.19
N LEU A 16 -30.09 25.60 -6.56
CA LEU A 16 -30.80 24.38 -6.22
C LEU A 16 -30.54 24.14 -4.74
N GLY A 17 -31.59 24.38 -3.95
CA GLY A 17 -31.63 24.09 -2.54
C GLY A 17 -31.44 22.59 -2.32
N PHE A 18 -30.50 22.25 -1.46
CA PHE A 18 -30.45 20.94 -0.85
C PHE A 18 -31.16 21.03 0.49
N ALA A 19 -32.32 20.39 0.54
CA ALA A 19 -33.10 20.16 1.74
C ALA A 19 -32.23 19.45 2.79
N ALA A 20 -32.27 19.98 4.01
CA ALA A 20 -31.77 19.34 5.21
C ALA A 20 -32.52 18.02 5.43
N ALA A 21 -31.82 16.90 5.23
CA ALA A 21 -32.29 15.59 5.69
C ALA A 21 -31.77 15.39 7.12
N THR A 22 -32.58 15.83 8.08
CA THR A 22 -32.48 15.48 9.49
C THR A 22 -32.73 13.97 9.64
N LEU A 23 -31.68 13.17 9.78
CA LEU A 23 -31.82 11.75 10.14
C LEU A 23 -31.86 11.63 11.66
N ILE A 24 -33.06 11.37 12.16
CA ILE A 24 -33.39 11.16 13.57
C ILE A 24 -32.82 9.82 14.05
N LEU A 25 -32.16 9.87 15.21
CA LEU A 25 -31.74 8.75 16.04
C LEU A 25 -32.98 8.09 16.68
N ALA A 26 -33.26 6.82 16.41
CA ALA A 26 -34.03 5.92 17.28
C ALA A 26 -33.93 4.48 16.76
N GLY A 27 -33.54 3.53 17.63
CA GLY A 27 -33.63 2.11 17.29
C GLY A 27 -32.68 1.19 18.04
N THR A 28 -32.78 1.15 19.36
CA THR A 28 -32.26 0.06 20.19
C THR A 28 -32.94 -1.26 19.82
N ALA A 29 -32.17 -2.23 19.35
CA ALA A 29 -32.56 -3.64 19.36
C ALA A 29 -31.38 -4.46 19.89
N GLY A 30 -31.57 -4.99 21.09
CA GLY A 30 -30.59 -5.83 21.78
C GLY A 30 -30.33 -7.12 21.00
N ILE A 31 -29.04 -7.40 20.78
CA ILE A 31 -28.60 -8.73 20.37
C ILE A 31 -28.16 -9.44 21.65
N VAL A 32 -28.94 -10.46 21.99
CA VAL A 32 -28.70 -11.42 23.06
C VAL A 32 -27.35 -12.11 22.82
N MET A 33 -26.44 -12.01 23.78
CA MET A 33 -25.24 -12.83 23.86
C MET A 33 -25.64 -14.29 24.09
N ALA A 34 -25.55 -15.12 23.05
CA ALA A 34 -25.54 -16.57 23.21
C ALA A 34 -24.11 -17.00 23.59
N ALA A 35 -23.98 -17.54 24.80
CA ALA A 35 -22.76 -18.13 25.34
C ALA A 35 -22.34 -19.36 24.53
N SER A 36 -21.12 -19.35 24.00
CA SER A 36 -20.48 -20.55 23.46
C SER A 36 -19.94 -21.42 24.61
N PRO A 37 -20.24 -22.73 24.62
CA PRO A 37 -19.72 -23.65 25.63
C PRO A 37 -18.23 -24.00 25.40
N ALA A 38 -17.50 -24.09 26.51
CA ALA A 38 -16.10 -24.48 26.58
C ALA A 38 -15.87 -25.93 26.12
N PRO A 39 -14.79 -26.23 25.37
CA PRO A 39 -14.33 -27.61 25.20
C PRO A 39 -13.43 -28.03 26.38
N ALA A 40 -13.77 -29.21 26.92
CA ALA A 40 -13.12 -29.87 28.04
C ALA A 40 -11.63 -30.18 27.77
N SER A 41 -10.81 -29.97 28.80
CA SER A 41 -9.43 -30.48 28.88
C SER A 41 -9.42 -31.97 29.24
N PRO A 42 -8.63 -32.81 28.56
CA PRO A 42 -8.15 -34.06 29.13
C PRO A 42 -6.80 -33.87 29.82
N ALA A 43 -6.71 -34.42 31.02
CA ALA A 43 -5.57 -34.40 31.92
C ALA A 43 -4.54 -35.51 31.59
N GLY A 44 -3.26 -35.18 31.82
CA GLY A 44 -2.21 -36.10 32.28
C GLY A 44 -1.11 -36.47 31.27
N PRO A 45 0.07 -36.94 31.73
CA PRO A 45 0.76 -36.68 32.99
C PRO A 45 2.24 -36.25 32.81
N ALA A 46 2.85 -35.92 33.95
CA ALA A 46 4.20 -35.41 34.16
C ALA A 46 5.34 -36.34 33.70
N ALA A 47 6.40 -35.75 33.13
CA ALA A 47 7.75 -36.29 33.16
C ALA A 47 8.75 -35.18 33.55
N ARG A 48 9.57 -35.49 34.56
CA ARG A 48 10.58 -34.66 35.21
C ARG A 48 11.85 -34.48 34.33
N PRO A 49 12.74 -33.53 34.68
CA PRO A 49 13.91 -33.15 33.88
C PRO A 49 15.19 -33.90 34.27
N THR A 50 16.12 -34.02 33.32
CA THR A 50 17.52 -34.40 33.58
C THR A 50 18.49 -33.43 32.89
N ALA A 51 19.17 -32.68 33.76
CA ALA A 51 20.54 -32.16 33.72
C ALA A 51 21.33 -32.02 32.40
N ALA A 52 21.78 -30.77 32.19
CA ALA A 52 23.17 -30.31 32.00
C ALA A 52 24.09 -31.02 31.00
N THR A 53 24.69 -30.25 30.08
CA THR A 53 26.11 -30.35 29.68
C THR A 53 26.57 -29.06 28.98
N THR A 54 27.40 -28.30 29.71
CA THR A 54 28.55 -27.44 29.34
C THR A 54 28.62 -26.68 28.00
N SER A 55 28.87 -25.37 28.15
CA SER A 55 29.60 -24.46 27.26
C SER A 55 31.06 -24.93 27.02
N PRO A 56 31.74 -24.51 25.93
CA PRO A 56 32.54 -23.31 26.06
C PRO A 56 32.55 -22.37 24.84
N ALA A 57 32.76 -21.10 25.15
CA ALA A 57 33.16 -20.04 24.22
C ALA A 57 34.60 -20.22 23.74
N THR A 58 34.88 -19.78 22.51
CA THR A 58 36.19 -19.24 22.13
C THR A 58 36.02 -18.05 21.17
N PRO A 59 36.84 -16.99 21.32
CA PRO A 59 36.85 -15.79 20.48
C PRO A 59 37.83 -15.95 19.31
N ASN A 60 37.59 -15.30 18.16
CA ASN A 60 38.52 -14.28 17.66
C ASN A 60 38.05 -13.58 16.36
N PRO A 61 38.45 -12.31 16.15
CA PRO A 61 38.13 -11.49 14.99
C PRO A 61 39.26 -11.53 13.94
N ILE A 62 38.93 -11.51 12.65
CA ILE A 62 39.90 -11.22 11.59
C ILE A 62 39.31 -10.26 10.55
N ALA A 63 39.82 -9.03 10.62
CA ALA A 63 40.22 -8.11 9.56
C ALA A 63 39.33 -7.88 8.32
N SER A 64 38.83 -6.65 8.23
CA SER A 64 38.65 -5.91 6.96
C SER A 64 39.99 -5.59 6.30
N PRO A 65 40.07 -5.69 4.97
CA PRO A 65 40.92 -4.80 4.18
C PRO A 65 40.08 -3.80 3.38
N SER A 66 40.23 -2.53 3.73
CA SER A 66 39.86 -1.38 2.90
C SER A 66 40.72 -1.37 1.64
N ALA A 67 40.12 -1.56 0.47
CA ALA A 67 40.77 -1.31 -0.81
C ALA A 67 40.35 0.08 -1.32
N THR A 68 41.22 1.06 -1.10
CA THR A 68 41.20 2.38 -1.71
C THR A 68 41.51 2.24 -3.20
N ASN A 69 40.52 2.39 -4.08
CA ASN A 69 40.79 2.54 -5.52
C ASN A 69 40.45 3.96 -5.96
N ARG A 70 41.50 4.79 -6.04
CA ARG A 70 41.50 6.15 -6.57
C ARG A 70 41.72 6.03 -8.09
N VAL A 71 40.70 6.35 -8.89
CA VAL A 71 40.83 6.54 -10.34
C VAL A 71 40.64 8.03 -10.66
N THR A 72 41.68 8.63 -11.20
CA THR A 72 41.74 10.01 -11.70
C THR A 72 41.52 10.05 -13.22
N GLY A 73 40.40 10.65 -13.66
CA GLY A 73 40.14 11.37 -14.93
C GLY A 73 40.31 10.65 -16.28
N PRO A 74 39.82 11.21 -17.42
CA PRO A 74 39.24 12.53 -17.65
C PRO A 74 37.81 12.52 -18.27
N ALA A 75 37.23 13.73 -18.37
CA ALA A 75 35.92 14.03 -18.89
C ALA A 75 35.71 13.63 -20.36
N THR A 76 34.60 12.94 -20.64
CA THR A 76 34.03 12.78 -21.97
C THR A 76 32.53 13.09 -21.92
N THR A 77 32.16 14.07 -22.74
CA THR A 77 30.85 14.45 -23.26
C THR A 77 29.66 13.50 -22.99
N GLY A 78 28.75 13.99 -22.15
CA GLY A 78 27.29 13.75 -22.08
C GLY A 78 26.72 12.36 -22.43
N PRO A 79 26.13 11.63 -21.46
CA PRO A 79 25.26 10.51 -21.80
C PRO A 79 23.84 11.00 -22.02
N ALA A 80 23.30 10.76 -23.22
CA ALA A 80 21.87 10.59 -23.39
C ALA A 80 21.42 9.47 -22.46
N THR A 81 20.70 9.81 -21.39
CA THR A 81 20.08 8.85 -20.49
C THR A 81 18.88 8.21 -21.17
N THR A 82 19.13 7.29 -22.10
CA THR A 82 18.23 6.14 -22.24
C THR A 82 18.43 5.32 -20.98
N ASP A 83 17.45 5.40 -20.08
CA ASP A 83 17.32 4.56 -18.88
C ASP A 83 17.04 3.10 -19.30
N GLN A 84 17.95 2.52 -20.10
CA GLN A 84 18.03 1.09 -20.37
C GLN A 84 18.73 0.45 -19.19
N ARG A 85 18.09 0.49 -18.02
CA ARG A 85 18.36 -0.53 -17.01
C ARG A 85 18.09 -1.88 -17.69
N PRO A 86 19.11 -2.75 -17.89
CA PRO A 86 18.88 -4.06 -18.48
C PRO A 86 17.74 -4.71 -17.72
N ALA A 87 16.73 -5.21 -18.43
CA ALA A 87 15.64 -5.94 -17.80
C ALA A 87 16.28 -7.02 -16.91
N ALA A 88 16.02 -6.96 -15.60
CA ALA A 88 16.73 -7.84 -14.69
C ALA A 88 16.49 -9.32 -15.09
N CYS A 89 17.56 -10.12 -15.04
CA CYS A 89 17.63 -11.49 -15.60
C CYS A 89 17.58 -11.61 -17.14
N ALA A 90 17.78 -10.52 -17.90
CA ALA A 90 17.79 -10.57 -19.37
C ALA A 90 18.85 -11.55 -19.91
N THR A 91 20.06 -11.54 -19.35
CA THR A 91 21.15 -12.45 -19.77
C THR A 91 20.78 -13.91 -19.56
N GLN A 92 20.26 -14.27 -18.37
CA GLN A 92 19.83 -15.64 -18.06
C GLN A 92 18.66 -16.07 -18.95
N ARG A 93 17.74 -15.15 -19.25
CA ARG A 93 16.62 -15.41 -20.15
C ARG A 93 17.07 -15.62 -21.60
N GLN A 94 18.03 -14.83 -22.07
CA GLN A 94 18.64 -15.01 -23.39
C GLN A 94 19.37 -16.35 -23.48
N ALA A 95 20.18 -16.70 -22.48
CA ALA A 95 20.88 -17.98 -22.41
C ALA A 95 19.89 -19.17 -22.43
N ALA A 96 18.86 -19.15 -21.58
CA ALA A 96 17.83 -20.19 -21.54
C ALA A 96 17.01 -20.30 -22.84
N LYS A 97 16.85 -19.19 -23.58
CA LYS A 97 16.17 -19.17 -24.89
C LYS A 97 17.06 -19.74 -26.00
N ALA A 98 18.33 -19.36 -26.01
CA ALA A 98 19.30 -19.81 -27.02
C ALA A 98 19.59 -21.31 -26.90
N GLU A 99 19.82 -21.78 -25.67
CA GLU A 99 20.13 -23.17 -25.39
C GLU A 99 19.46 -23.61 -24.08
N PRO A 100 18.27 -24.23 -24.14
CA PRO A 100 17.53 -24.64 -22.95
C PRO A 100 18.13 -25.93 -22.37
N THR A 101 19.11 -25.77 -21.48
CA THR A 101 19.71 -26.86 -20.70
C THR A 101 19.22 -26.78 -19.25
N VAL A 102 19.46 -27.84 -18.48
CA VAL A 102 19.19 -27.83 -17.03
C VAL A 102 19.92 -26.66 -16.36
N ALA A 103 21.18 -26.41 -16.74
CA ALA A 103 21.99 -25.34 -16.17
C ALA A 103 21.43 -23.94 -16.52
N THR A 104 21.10 -23.67 -17.78
CA THR A 104 20.63 -22.34 -18.19
C THR A 104 19.23 -22.03 -17.62
N LEU A 105 18.36 -23.04 -17.51
CA LEU A 105 17.03 -22.89 -16.92
C LEU A 105 17.07 -22.72 -15.40
N ARG A 106 17.91 -23.47 -14.67
CA ARG A 106 18.13 -23.24 -13.23
C ARG A 106 18.66 -21.84 -12.96
N ALA A 107 19.67 -21.39 -13.72
CA ALA A 107 20.21 -20.03 -13.59
C ALA A 107 19.14 -18.94 -13.82
N LEU A 108 18.20 -19.16 -14.75
CA LEU A 108 17.05 -18.28 -14.94
C LEU A 108 16.11 -18.30 -13.71
N GLY A 109 15.77 -19.50 -13.21
CA GLY A 109 14.95 -19.66 -12.02
C GLY A 109 15.53 -18.96 -10.80
N ASP A 110 16.82 -19.16 -10.54
CA ASP A 110 17.56 -18.53 -9.46
C ASP A 110 17.51 -17.01 -9.52
N CYS A 111 17.77 -16.45 -10.70
CA CYS A 111 17.73 -15.01 -10.92
C CYS A 111 16.33 -14.44 -10.67
N GLU A 112 15.28 -15.10 -11.20
CA GLU A 112 13.89 -14.66 -11.03
C GLU A 112 13.39 -14.79 -9.58
N LEU A 113 13.81 -15.82 -8.86
CA LEU A 113 13.55 -15.99 -7.43
C LEU A 113 14.26 -14.91 -6.61
N ALA A 114 15.55 -14.66 -6.86
CA ALA A 114 16.33 -13.64 -6.15
C ALA A 114 15.73 -12.24 -6.28
N ARG A 115 15.26 -11.88 -7.49
CA ARG A 115 14.52 -10.63 -7.73
C ARG A 115 13.25 -10.51 -6.90
N ARG A 116 12.51 -11.62 -6.75
CA ARG A 116 11.27 -11.64 -5.97
C ARG A 116 11.57 -11.50 -4.48
N PHE A 117 12.54 -12.25 -3.94
CA PHE A 117 12.96 -12.09 -2.55
C PHE A 117 13.42 -10.66 -2.25
N THR A 118 14.25 -10.08 -3.11
CA THR A 118 14.66 -8.66 -2.99
C THR A 118 13.46 -7.71 -2.96
N THR A 119 12.41 -8.00 -3.73
CA THR A 119 11.19 -7.19 -3.74
C THR A 119 10.42 -7.36 -2.44
N LEU A 120 10.26 -8.59 -1.95
CA LEU A 120 9.61 -8.89 -0.68
C LEU A 120 10.34 -8.21 0.48
N ASP A 121 11.66 -8.20 0.50
CA ASP A 121 12.46 -7.50 1.53
C ASP A 121 12.21 -5.98 1.52
N ARG A 122 12.16 -5.37 0.32
CA ARG A 122 11.79 -3.95 0.18
C ARG A 122 10.37 -3.66 0.63
N LEU A 123 9.43 -4.55 0.37
CA LEU A 123 8.05 -4.41 0.82
C LEU A 123 7.97 -4.51 2.36
N THR A 124 8.67 -5.48 2.97
CA THR A 124 8.80 -5.61 4.43
C THR A 124 9.38 -4.34 5.06
N ALA A 125 10.49 -3.82 4.51
CA ALA A 125 11.07 -2.57 4.97
C ALA A 125 10.07 -1.40 4.82
N GLY A 126 9.37 -1.33 3.69
CA GLY A 126 8.34 -0.33 3.44
C GLY A 126 7.18 -0.39 4.45
N ILE A 127 6.78 -1.58 4.88
CA ILE A 127 5.81 -1.79 5.96
C ILE A 127 6.38 -1.28 7.28
N GLY A 128 7.61 -1.66 7.64
CA GLY A 128 8.28 -1.22 8.88
C GLY A 128 8.37 0.31 9.01
N GLN A 129 8.59 1.02 7.89
CA GLN A 129 8.68 2.48 7.87
C GLN A 129 7.31 3.20 7.78
N ALA A 130 6.21 2.48 7.61
CA ALA A 130 4.89 3.07 7.46
C ALA A 130 4.31 3.46 8.82
N LYS A 131 4.43 4.75 9.19
CA LYS A 131 3.95 5.28 10.47
C LYS A 131 2.43 5.32 10.63
N THR A 132 1.69 5.42 9.52
CA THR A 132 0.23 5.50 9.53
C THR A 132 -0.45 4.15 9.34
N LEU A 133 0.31 3.10 9.02
CA LEU A 133 -0.23 1.76 8.80
C LEU A 133 -0.70 1.18 10.14
N THR A 134 -1.96 0.74 10.20
CA THR A 134 -2.53 0.13 11.40
C THR A 134 -1.84 -1.19 11.73
N ASP A 135 -1.87 -1.59 13.00
CA ASP A 135 -1.23 -2.84 13.43
C ASP A 135 -1.89 -4.08 12.81
N THR A 136 -3.22 -4.07 12.66
CA THR A 136 -3.95 -5.12 11.96
C THR A 136 -3.50 -5.27 10.51
N HIS A 137 -3.44 -4.16 9.75
CA HIS A 137 -2.99 -4.20 8.35
C HIS A 137 -1.51 -4.56 8.24
N ARG A 138 -0.67 -4.09 9.17
CA ARG A 138 0.75 -4.47 9.26
C ARG A 138 0.90 -5.98 9.43
N ALA A 139 0.21 -6.57 10.40
CA ALA A 139 0.24 -8.00 10.65
C ALA A 139 -0.23 -8.80 9.43
N ALA A 140 -1.35 -8.40 8.81
CA ALA A 140 -1.87 -9.06 7.61
C ALA A 140 -0.89 -9.03 6.43
N LEU A 141 -0.28 -7.87 6.14
CA LEU A 141 0.69 -7.73 5.05
C LEU A 141 1.98 -8.53 5.32
N LEU A 142 2.48 -8.54 6.55
CA LEU A 142 3.65 -9.34 6.92
C LEU A 142 3.35 -10.85 6.80
N ALA A 143 2.16 -11.29 7.18
CA ALA A 143 1.73 -12.68 7.01
C ALA A 143 1.64 -13.07 5.52
N ILE A 144 1.12 -12.20 4.66
CA ILE A 144 1.12 -12.41 3.20
C ILE A 144 2.55 -12.59 2.69
N ILE A 145 3.45 -11.66 3.02
CA ILE A 145 4.86 -11.72 2.59
C ILE A 145 5.56 -12.99 3.10
N ALA A 146 5.34 -13.36 4.36
CA ALA A 146 5.94 -14.57 4.94
C ALA A 146 5.47 -15.85 4.25
N ARG A 147 4.17 -15.98 3.96
CA ARG A 147 3.62 -17.10 3.18
C ARG A 147 4.21 -17.15 1.77
N THR A 148 4.26 -16.02 1.08
CA THR A 148 4.85 -15.94 -0.27
C THR A 148 6.33 -16.31 -0.25
N ARG A 149 7.09 -15.86 0.75
CA ARG A 149 8.52 -16.20 0.90
C ARG A 149 8.69 -17.71 1.10
N THR A 150 7.91 -18.30 2.00
CA THR A 150 7.95 -19.74 2.30
C THR A 150 7.69 -20.57 1.06
N GLY A 151 6.64 -20.27 0.29
CA GLY A 151 6.35 -21.01 -0.94
C GLY A 151 7.41 -20.81 -2.03
N LEU A 152 7.93 -19.59 -2.23
CA LEU A 152 9.04 -19.37 -3.18
C LEU A 152 10.30 -20.14 -2.78
N THR A 153 10.59 -20.28 -1.48
CA THR A 153 11.70 -21.10 -0.98
C THR A 153 11.47 -22.58 -1.26
N ALA A 154 10.25 -23.08 -1.06
CA ALA A 154 9.91 -24.46 -1.41
C ALA A 154 10.06 -24.72 -2.92
N LEU A 155 9.55 -23.82 -3.77
CA LEU A 155 9.69 -23.93 -5.22
C LEU A 155 11.15 -23.87 -5.67
N ARG A 156 11.99 -23.06 -5.01
CA ARG A 156 13.45 -23.07 -5.25
C ARG A 156 14.03 -24.46 -5.06
N SER A 157 13.71 -25.11 -3.93
CA SER A 157 14.19 -26.47 -3.65
C SER A 157 13.72 -27.48 -4.70
N THR A 158 12.49 -27.35 -5.23
CA THR A 158 12.02 -28.19 -6.34
C THR A 158 12.82 -27.96 -7.62
N ILE A 159 13.02 -26.71 -8.02
CA ILE A 159 13.81 -26.34 -9.21
C ILE A 159 15.26 -26.83 -9.10
N ASP A 160 15.86 -26.78 -7.90
CA ASP A 160 17.22 -27.27 -7.64
C ASP A 160 17.30 -28.80 -7.76
N ALA A 161 16.23 -29.52 -7.41
CA ALA A 161 16.12 -30.97 -7.54
C ALA A 161 15.79 -31.43 -8.97
N ASP A 162 15.18 -30.59 -9.81
CA ASP A 162 14.76 -30.96 -11.17
C ASP A 162 15.93 -31.33 -12.08
N ALA A 163 16.03 -32.59 -12.48
CA ALA A 163 17.14 -33.10 -13.29
C ALA A 163 16.92 -32.98 -14.82
N THR A 164 15.76 -32.49 -15.26
CA THR A 164 15.40 -32.47 -16.68
C THR A 164 14.90 -31.10 -17.13
N VAL A 165 15.13 -30.80 -18.41
CA VAL A 165 14.58 -29.59 -19.07
C VAL A 165 13.05 -29.57 -19.01
N ALA A 166 12.40 -30.73 -19.11
CA ALA A 166 10.95 -30.84 -19.05
C ALA A 166 10.39 -30.43 -17.69
N ALA A 167 10.97 -30.93 -16.59
CA ALA A 167 10.57 -30.56 -15.24
C ALA A 167 10.76 -29.05 -14.98
N LEU A 168 11.93 -28.51 -15.33
CA LEU A 168 12.21 -27.08 -15.18
C LEU A 168 11.27 -26.19 -15.99
N ARG A 169 10.87 -26.61 -17.20
CA ARG A 169 9.88 -25.88 -18.01
C ARG A 169 8.50 -25.85 -17.37
N ALA A 170 8.14 -26.88 -16.60
CA ALA A 170 6.89 -26.91 -15.85
C ALA A 170 6.93 -26.04 -14.59
N ASP A 171 8.09 -25.97 -13.91
CA ASP A 171 8.21 -25.32 -12.61
C ASP A 171 8.59 -23.84 -12.68
N LEU A 172 9.38 -23.42 -13.67
CA LEU A 172 9.76 -22.00 -13.82
C LEU A 172 8.57 -21.03 -13.93
N PRO A 173 7.49 -21.34 -14.67
CA PRO A 173 6.31 -20.47 -14.72
C PRO A 173 5.63 -20.25 -13.36
N LYS A 174 5.68 -21.25 -12.46
CA LYS A 174 5.06 -21.20 -11.12
C LYS A 174 5.62 -20.06 -10.27
N ILE A 175 6.90 -19.69 -10.46
CA ILE A 175 7.55 -18.53 -9.81
C ILE A 175 6.72 -17.25 -10.01
N ALA A 176 6.13 -17.06 -11.19
CA ALA A 176 5.25 -15.93 -11.48
C ALA A 176 3.78 -16.22 -11.16
N GLN A 177 3.28 -17.39 -11.57
CA GLN A 177 1.85 -17.71 -11.60
C GLN A 177 1.27 -17.97 -10.20
N ASP A 178 2.01 -18.66 -9.33
CA ASP A 178 1.49 -19.12 -8.05
C ASP A 178 1.71 -18.10 -6.93
N TYR A 179 2.64 -17.16 -7.13
CA TYR A 179 3.05 -16.21 -6.10
C TYR A 179 2.73 -14.76 -6.43
N ARG A 180 2.59 -14.41 -7.72
CA ARG A 180 2.15 -13.09 -8.22
C ARG A 180 2.77 -11.88 -7.51
N VAL A 181 4.04 -11.96 -7.09
CA VAL A 181 4.71 -10.94 -6.26
C VAL A 181 4.53 -9.52 -6.80
N TYR A 182 4.69 -9.33 -8.11
CA TYR A 182 4.62 -8.00 -8.73
C TYR A 182 3.21 -7.53 -9.05
N LEU A 183 2.31 -8.46 -9.37
CA LEU A 183 0.95 -8.15 -9.85
C LEU A 183 -0.08 -8.11 -8.73
N LEU A 184 0.22 -8.74 -7.59
CA LEU A 184 -0.68 -8.86 -6.45
C LEU A 184 -0.04 -8.37 -5.14
N VAL A 185 1.00 -9.05 -4.66
CA VAL A 185 1.57 -8.78 -3.32
C VAL A 185 2.09 -7.34 -3.21
N ALA A 186 2.84 -6.86 -4.20
CA ALA A 186 3.33 -5.48 -4.22
C ALA A 186 2.17 -4.44 -4.24
N PRO A 187 1.14 -4.58 -5.10
CA PRO A 187 -0.07 -3.77 -5.02
C PRO A 187 -0.79 -3.82 -3.67
N GLN A 188 -0.98 -4.99 -3.06
CA GLN A 188 -1.63 -5.13 -1.74
C GLN A 188 -0.95 -4.27 -0.69
N VAL A 189 0.39 -4.34 -0.60
CA VAL A 189 1.18 -3.53 0.35
C VAL A 189 1.03 -2.05 0.06
N ARG A 190 1.15 -1.62 -1.20
CA ARG A 190 1.13 -0.20 -1.58
C ARG A 190 -0.25 0.43 -1.38
N LEU A 191 -1.32 -0.26 -1.78
CA LEU A 191 -2.68 0.25 -1.70
C LEU A 191 -3.17 0.30 -0.26
N THR A 192 -2.89 -0.73 0.54
CA THR A 192 -3.25 -0.72 1.97
C THR A 192 -2.53 0.39 2.73
N ARG A 193 -1.21 0.57 2.49
CA ARG A 193 -0.46 1.70 3.08
C ARG A 193 -1.02 3.06 2.66
N ALA A 194 -1.44 3.21 1.41
CA ALA A 194 -2.02 4.45 0.92
C ALA A 194 -3.40 4.72 1.54
N ALA A 195 -4.23 3.68 1.70
CA ALA A 195 -5.53 3.78 2.37
C ALA A 195 -5.37 4.27 3.82
N ASP A 196 -4.48 3.63 4.58
CA ASP A 196 -4.22 4.01 5.98
C ASP A 196 -3.61 5.41 6.11
N ALA A 197 -2.71 5.79 5.20
CA ALA A 197 -2.21 7.17 5.15
C ALA A 197 -3.30 8.19 4.84
N GLY A 198 -4.26 7.84 3.97
CA GLY A 198 -5.44 8.63 3.66
C GLY A 198 -6.37 8.76 4.87
N ALA A 199 -6.66 7.66 5.56
CA ALA A 199 -7.46 7.65 6.78
C ALA A 199 -6.82 8.52 7.88
N ALA A 200 -5.50 8.43 8.07
CA ALA A 200 -4.79 9.30 9.01
C ALA A 200 -4.85 10.79 8.61
N ALA A 201 -4.90 11.09 7.31
CA ALA A 201 -5.09 12.46 6.84
C ALA A 201 -6.51 12.97 7.10
N VAL A 202 -7.53 12.13 6.90
CA VAL A 202 -8.93 12.41 7.27
C VAL A 202 -9.03 12.78 8.75
N THR A 203 -8.47 11.97 9.65
CA THR A 203 -8.48 12.26 11.10
C THR A 203 -7.86 13.62 11.43
N ARG A 204 -6.71 13.95 10.81
CA ARG A 204 -6.07 15.25 11.02
C ARG A 204 -6.89 16.43 10.50
N LEU A 205 -7.56 16.27 9.36
CA LEU A 205 -8.39 17.31 8.77
C LEU A 205 -9.68 17.55 9.57
N ASN A 206 -10.29 16.49 10.13
CA ASN A 206 -11.40 16.63 11.06
C ASN A 206 -11.00 17.46 12.30
N ALA A 207 -9.84 17.16 12.90
CA ALA A 207 -9.32 17.95 14.02
C ALA A 207 -8.97 19.41 13.63
N VAL A 208 -8.72 19.69 12.34
CA VAL A 208 -8.58 21.07 11.84
C VAL A 208 -9.96 21.72 11.70
N ALA A 209 -10.94 21.03 11.15
CA ALA A 209 -12.32 21.50 11.02
C ALA A 209 -12.90 21.93 12.38
N GLU A 210 -12.76 21.10 13.41
CA GLU A 210 -13.21 21.42 14.78
C GLU A 210 -12.58 22.72 15.33
N ARG A 211 -11.27 22.90 15.13
CA ARG A 211 -10.57 24.13 15.57
C ARG A 211 -10.96 25.35 14.76
N LEU A 212 -11.27 25.19 13.48
CA LEU A 212 -11.78 26.26 12.64
C LEU A 212 -13.20 26.65 13.05
N GLN A 213 -14.09 25.69 13.30
CA GLN A 213 -15.44 25.95 13.81
C GLN A 213 -15.38 26.76 15.12
N ALA A 214 -14.56 26.34 16.08
CA ALA A 214 -14.41 27.09 17.34
C ALA A 214 -13.90 28.54 17.14
N ARG A 215 -13.13 28.81 16.08
CA ARG A 215 -12.70 30.18 15.74
C ARG A 215 -13.79 30.98 15.06
N ILE A 216 -14.54 30.36 14.15
CA ILE A 216 -15.73 30.94 13.52
C ILE A 216 -16.71 31.39 14.61
N ASP A 217 -16.99 30.52 15.59
CA ASP A 217 -17.94 30.82 16.66
C ASP A 217 -17.49 32.03 17.49
N ARG A 218 -16.19 32.11 17.83
CA ARG A 218 -15.64 33.28 18.52
C ARG A 218 -15.75 34.58 17.72
N GLN A 219 -15.51 34.52 16.41
CA GLN A 219 -15.61 35.72 15.56
C GLN A 219 -17.06 36.15 15.34
N ARG A 220 -17.97 35.18 15.18
CA ARG A 220 -19.42 35.43 15.12
C ARG A 220 -19.91 36.09 16.42
N ALA A 221 -19.49 35.60 17.57
CA ALA A 221 -19.80 36.20 18.86
C ALA A 221 -19.24 37.63 19.02
N ALA A 222 -18.13 37.93 18.35
CA ALA A 222 -17.56 39.28 18.26
C ALA A 222 -18.22 40.18 17.20
N GLY A 223 -19.32 39.74 16.58
CA GLY A 223 -20.06 40.50 15.57
C GLY A 223 -19.39 40.59 14.20
N LYS A 224 -18.35 39.78 13.94
CA LYS A 224 -17.72 39.71 12.61
C LYS A 224 -18.56 38.88 11.64
N ASP A 225 -18.54 39.26 10.36
CA ASP A 225 -19.08 38.41 9.30
C ASP A 225 -18.17 37.20 9.09
N VAL A 226 -18.74 36.00 9.26
CA VAL A 226 -18.03 34.72 9.13
C VAL A 226 -18.57 33.86 7.98
N THR A 227 -19.35 34.45 7.07
CA THR A 227 -20.07 33.73 6.02
C THR A 227 -19.12 32.95 5.11
N ALA A 228 -18.05 33.58 4.63
CA ALA A 228 -17.05 32.93 3.77
C ALA A 228 -16.29 31.82 4.51
N ALA A 229 -15.89 32.07 5.77
CA ALA A 229 -15.21 31.08 6.60
C ALA A 229 -16.08 29.84 6.86
N GLN A 230 -17.39 30.02 7.08
CA GLN A 230 -18.34 28.92 7.27
C GLN A 230 -18.52 28.10 5.98
N ALA A 231 -18.59 28.76 4.82
CA ALA A 231 -18.68 28.07 3.53
C ALA A 231 -17.44 27.22 3.27
N ALA A 232 -16.25 27.78 3.49
CA ALA A 232 -14.98 27.05 3.35
C ALA A 232 -14.86 25.89 4.36
N LEU A 233 -15.38 26.02 5.58
CA LEU A 233 -15.41 24.92 6.54
C LEU A 233 -16.34 23.78 6.06
N ALA A 234 -17.52 24.10 5.53
CA ALA A 234 -18.44 23.10 5.00
C ALA A 234 -17.82 22.34 3.80
N ASP A 235 -17.08 23.04 2.94
CA ASP A 235 -16.33 22.42 1.84
C ASP A 235 -15.21 21.49 2.35
N LEU A 236 -14.46 21.91 3.37
CA LEU A 236 -13.45 21.09 4.05
C LEU A 236 -14.08 19.78 4.58
N GLU A 237 -15.19 19.87 5.30
CA GLU A 237 -15.88 18.72 5.89
C GLU A 237 -16.40 17.77 4.82
N ARG A 238 -17.04 18.30 3.77
CA ARG A 238 -17.52 17.53 2.63
C ARG A 238 -16.38 16.76 1.95
N ASN A 239 -15.30 17.45 1.58
CA ASN A 239 -14.17 16.83 0.89
C ASN A 239 -13.45 15.81 1.79
N THR A 240 -13.39 16.06 3.10
CA THR A 240 -12.84 15.10 4.07
C THR A 240 -13.71 13.83 4.18
N ALA A 241 -15.04 13.98 4.19
CA ALA A 241 -15.97 12.84 4.19
C ALA A 241 -15.91 12.03 2.89
N LEU A 242 -15.83 12.70 1.73
CA LEU A 242 -15.64 12.04 0.43
C LEU A 242 -14.33 11.24 0.39
N ALA A 243 -13.23 11.82 0.89
CA ALA A 243 -11.96 11.10 0.99
C ALA A 243 -12.07 9.86 1.89
N ALA A 244 -12.74 9.97 3.04
CA ALA A 244 -12.95 8.86 3.98
C ALA A 244 -13.70 7.69 3.32
N ALA A 245 -14.77 7.99 2.57
CA ALA A 245 -15.56 7.00 1.85
C ALA A 245 -14.73 6.26 0.78
N GLN A 246 -13.76 6.92 0.17
CA GLN A 246 -12.88 6.30 -0.84
C GLN A 246 -11.82 5.38 -0.22
N VAL A 247 -11.23 5.74 0.92
CA VAL A 247 -10.12 4.96 1.50
C VAL A 247 -10.57 3.83 2.41
N GLY A 248 -11.72 3.97 3.09
CA GLY A 248 -12.19 3.00 4.09
C GLY A 248 -12.29 1.56 3.59
N PRO A 249 -12.95 1.30 2.43
CA PRO A 249 -13.13 -0.07 1.94
C PRO A 249 -11.86 -0.74 1.37
N VAL A 250 -10.82 0.04 1.04
CA VAL A 250 -9.69 -0.43 0.22
C VAL A 250 -9.00 -1.64 0.84
N ALA A 251 -8.63 -1.57 2.12
CA ALA A 251 -7.92 -2.66 2.79
C ALA A 251 -8.75 -3.95 2.84
N GLY A 252 -10.05 -3.83 3.12
CA GLY A 252 -11.00 -4.95 3.17
C GLY A 252 -11.15 -5.67 1.83
N HIS A 253 -10.99 -4.96 0.71
CA HIS A 253 -11.03 -5.56 -0.63
C HIS A 253 -9.69 -6.13 -1.09
N VAL A 254 -8.56 -5.48 -0.77
CA VAL A 254 -7.26 -5.87 -1.33
C VAL A 254 -6.54 -6.94 -0.53
N LEU A 255 -6.62 -6.93 0.81
CA LEU A 255 -5.88 -7.86 1.65
C LEU A 255 -6.31 -9.32 1.50
N PRO A 256 -7.59 -9.65 1.27
CA PRO A 256 -8.01 -11.05 1.09
C PRO A 256 -7.58 -11.66 -0.24
N LEU A 257 -7.17 -10.86 -1.23
CA LEU A 257 -6.87 -11.36 -2.57
C LEU A 257 -5.73 -12.37 -2.58
N LEU A 258 -5.94 -13.47 -3.30
CA LEU A 258 -5.03 -14.59 -3.47
C LEU A 258 -4.42 -14.62 -4.89
N PRO A 259 -3.27 -15.28 -5.08
CA PRO A 259 -2.71 -15.50 -6.42
C PRO A 259 -3.69 -16.20 -7.38
N ALA A 260 -4.52 -17.12 -6.87
CA ALA A 260 -5.59 -17.77 -7.64
C ALA A 260 -6.61 -16.76 -8.18
N ASP A 261 -7.06 -15.81 -7.37
CA ASP A 261 -7.98 -14.74 -7.81
C ASP A 261 -7.40 -13.90 -8.96
N TRP A 262 -6.07 -13.73 -8.99
CA TRP A 262 -5.42 -13.08 -10.13
C TRP A 262 -5.43 -13.95 -11.39
N ASN A 263 -5.19 -15.25 -11.23
CA ASN A 263 -5.20 -16.21 -12.34
C ASN A 263 -6.60 -16.34 -12.95
N ASP A 264 -7.63 -16.30 -12.11
CA ASP A 264 -9.03 -16.38 -12.50
C ASP A 264 -9.60 -15.01 -12.96
N GLY A 265 -8.77 -13.96 -12.93
CA GLY A 265 -9.10 -12.64 -13.44
C GLY A 265 -9.93 -11.76 -12.50
N THR A 266 -10.30 -12.24 -11.31
CA THR A 266 -11.14 -11.51 -10.34
C THR A 266 -10.36 -10.45 -9.56
N ALA A 267 -9.06 -10.66 -9.30
CA ALA A 267 -8.26 -9.71 -8.53
C ALA A 267 -7.92 -8.41 -9.29
N LYS A 268 -7.72 -8.49 -10.61
CA LYS A 268 -7.32 -7.34 -11.43
C LYS A 268 -8.30 -6.17 -11.36
N PRO A 269 -9.62 -6.33 -11.59
CA PRO A 269 -10.57 -5.22 -11.49
C PRO A 269 -10.61 -4.62 -10.09
N ILE A 270 -10.50 -5.44 -9.03
CA ILE A 270 -10.47 -4.98 -7.63
C ILE A 270 -9.27 -4.06 -7.37
N LEU A 271 -8.07 -4.47 -7.81
CA LEU A 271 -6.86 -3.66 -7.65
C LEU A 271 -6.89 -2.37 -8.47
N VAL A 272 -7.54 -2.38 -9.64
CA VAL A 272 -7.75 -1.18 -10.47
C VAL A 272 -8.72 -0.22 -9.80
N ALA A 273 -9.85 -0.72 -9.31
CA ALA A 273 -10.84 0.07 -8.58
C ALA A 273 -10.23 0.70 -7.32
N ALA A 274 -9.52 -0.09 -6.51
CA ALA A 274 -8.81 0.41 -5.32
C ALA A 274 -7.80 1.52 -5.66
N ARG A 275 -7.06 1.40 -6.77
CA ARG A 275 -6.15 2.47 -7.23
C ARG A 275 -6.92 3.73 -7.62
N GLY A 276 -8.07 3.57 -8.27
CA GLY A 276 -8.99 4.66 -8.58
C GLY A 276 -9.44 5.39 -7.31
N SER A 277 -9.92 4.65 -6.32
CA SER A 277 -10.35 5.20 -5.03
C SER A 277 -9.24 5.97 -4.32
N ILE A 278 -8.01 5.43 -4.25
CA ILE A 278 -6.85 6.14 -3.68
C ILE A 278 -6.53 7.43 -4.43
N LYS A 279 -6.64 7.43 -5.77
CA LYS A 279 -6.42 8.63 -6.59
C LYS A 279 -7.49 9.70 -6.29
N THR A 280 -8.75 9.30 -6.24
CA THR A 280 -9.87 10.21 -5.91
C THR A 280 -9.71 10.76 -4.50
N ALA A 281 -9.48 9.90 -3.50
CA ALA A 281 -9.22 10.31 -2.11
C ALA A 281 -8.09 11.35 -2.01
N ARG A 282 -7.02 11.18 -2.78
CA ARG A 282 -5.91 12.16 -2.80
C ARG A 282 -6.37 13.52 -3.31
N ALA A 283 -7.20 13.58 -4.36
CA ALA A 283 -7.73 14.83 -4.87
C ALA A 283 -8.64 15.52 -3.83
N GLU A 284 -9.51 14.74 -3.18
CA GLU A 284 -10.40 15.25 -2.13
C GLU A 284 -9.62 15.78 -0.92
N LEU A 285 -8.59 15.05 -0.46
CA LEU A 285 -7.72 15.52 0.64
C LEU A 285 -6.94 16.79 0.28
N GLN A 286 -6.60 16.98 -1.01
CA GLN A 286 -5.97 18.21 -1.48
C GLN A 286 -6.95 19.38 -1.51
N ALA A 287 -8.20 19.14 -1.93
CA ALA A 287 -9.27 20.12 -1.91
C ALA A 287 -9.57 20.55 -0.45
N ALA A 288 -9.82 19.58 0.43
CA ALA A 288 -9.99 19.79 1.87
C ALA A 288 -8.89 20.66 2.48
N ARG A 289 -7.62 20.41 2.13
CA ARG A 289 -6.49 21.24 2.60
C ARG A 289 -6.59 22.68 2.12
N LYS A 290 -7.01 22.92 0.87
CA LYS A 290 -7.21 24.28 0.33
C LYS A 290 -8.37 24.98 1.04
N ASP A 291 -9.46 24.26 1.31
CA ASP A 291 -10.63 24.79 2.01
C ASP A 291 -10.28 25.20 3.45
N ALA A 292 -9.49 24.39 4.16
CA ALA A 292 -8.95 24.75 5.47
C ALA A 292 -8.08 26.01 5.43
N GLN A 293 -7.32 26.23 4.35
CA GLN A 293 -6.49 27.43 4.17
C GLN A 293 -7.35 28.66 3.88
N ALA A 294 -8.38 28.52 3.04
CA ALA A 294 -9.35 29.58 2.75
C ALA A 294 -10.09 30.01 4.03
N CYS A 295 -10.68 29.05 4.76
CA CYS A 295 -11.35 29.31 6.03
C CYS A 295 -10.44 30.05 7.02
N ARG A 296 -9.17 29.64 7.14
CA ARG A 296 -8.20 30.32 8.01
C ARG A 296 -7.92 31.77 7.55
N SER A 297 -7.87 32.01 6.25
CA SER A 297 -7.62 33.33 5.67
C SER A 297 -8.77 34.29 5.95
N ASP A 298 -10.01 33.81 5.80
CA ASP A 298 -11.23 34.60 6.05
C ASP A 298 -11.43 34.94 7.53
N LEU A 299 -10.75 34.23 8.42
CA LEU A 299 -10.73 34.46 9.87
C LEU A 299 -9.56 35.34 10.33
N ARG A 300 -8.85 36.03 9.44
CA ARG A 300 -7.82 37.01 9.83
C ARG A 300 -8.45 38.39 9.91
#